data_AF-A0A7X4DYV6-F1
#
_entry.id   AF-A0A7X4DYV6-F1
#
_cell.length_a   1.000
_cell.length_b   1.000
_cell.length_c   1.000
_cell.angle_alpha   90.00
_cell.angle_beta   90.00
_cell.angle_gamma   90.00
#
_symmetry.space_group_name_H-M   'P 1'
#
loop_
_entity.id
_entity.type
_entity.pdbx_description
1 polymer ?
#
loop_
_entity_poly.entity_id
_entity_poly.type
_entity_poly.pdbx_seq_one_letter_code
_entity_poly.pdbx_strand_id
1 'polypeptide(L)'
;MHNRFPSPRRAPRRLIATVGLWAVGSWAGFASAGPAASLAAQGPDRPLPEQFSAPRSYDAPRAGSPPAIDGVLDDAAWEAAPWTGSFIDIRGEDWPTPQWDTRAKIVWDEDHLYVAAQLEEPHLWATLADRDAILYREHDFEVFIDPDGDALDYYELEINALGTEFDLFLPRPYNRRGRANVGWDMVGLRTAVALDGTLNDPSDEDRGWTVEIAIPWSALRPPEGGSAADDPRETDRYAPVGGGRHMPGTGPRAGDEWRINFSRVQWPVDVVDGGYRRAELPSRENRHPEHNWVWSPQGEINMHIPEMWGIVRFIDGAGP
;
A
#
# COMPACT_ATOMS: atom_id res chain seq x y z
N MET A 1 33.30 6.55 68.03
CA MET A 1 34.15 5.72 68.90
C MET A 1 33.61 4.29 68.87
N HIS A 2 34.51 3.33 68.61
CA HIS A 2 34.40 1.89 68.84
C HIS A 2 33.45 1.01 67.98
N ASN A 3 34.11 0.36 67.00
CA ASN A 3 33.82 -0.94 66.40
C ASN A 3 33.21 -1.97 67.36
N ARG A 4 32.33 -2.83 66.83
CA ARG A 4 32.39 -4.30 67.02
C ARG A 4 31.52 -5.03 65.99
N PHE A 5 32.19 -5.68 65.03
CA PHE A 5 31.66 -6.80 64.25
C PHE A 5 31.57 -8.05 65.13
N PRO A 6 30.68 -8.99 64.77
CA PRO A 6 31.02 -10.41 64.84
C PRO A 6 30.75 -11.13 63.50
N SER A 7 31.75 -11.90 63.04
CA SER A 7 31.59 -12.99 62.05
C SER A 7 31.49 -14.35 62.77
N PRO A 8 31.40 -15.49 62.07
CA PRO A 8 30.23 -16.01 61.37
C PRO A 8 29.76 -17.34 62.01
N ARG A 9 28.49 -17.73 61.83
CA ARG A 9 28.03 -19.09 62.14
C ARG A 9 27.50 -19.80 60.90
N ARG A 10 27.84 -21.09 60.87
CA ARG A 10 27.82 -22.04 59.75
C ARG A 10 26.43 -22.30 59.17
N ALA A 11 26.44 -22.55 57.87
CA ALA A 11 25.32 -23.02 57.05
C ALA A 11 24.72 -24.37 57.50
N PRO A 12 23.49 -24.65 57.07
CA PRO A 12 23.11 -25.98 56.64
C PRO A 12 22.72 -26.00 55.15
N ARG A 13 23.42 -26.88 54.42
CA ARG A 13 22.89 -27.82 53.41
C ARG A 13 21.90 -27.31 52.36
N ARG A 14 22.46 -27.04 51.18
CA ARG A 14 22.03 -27.51 49.84
C ARG A 14 20.57 -27.98 49.73
N LEU A 15 19.72 -27.14 49.16
CA LEU A 15 18.71 -27.61 48.20
C LEU A 15 19.27 -27.30 46.81
N ILE A 16 19.68 -28.34 46.10
CA ILE A 16 19.91 -28.27 44.66
C ILE A 16 18.51 -28.13 44.06
N ALA A 17 18.12 -26.91 43.71
CA ALA A 17 17.01 -26.72 42.79
C ALA A 17 17.52 -27.20 41.43
N THR A 18 17.06 -28.38 41.04
CA THR A 18 17.20 -28.92 39.69
C THR A 18 16.74 -27.84 38.72
N VAL A 19 17.68 -27.23 38.00
CA VAL A 19 17.39 -26.50 36.77
C VAL A 19 16.79 -27.55 35.85
N GLY A 20 15.47 -27.55 35.75
CA GLY A 20 14.78 -28.28 34.71
C GLY A 20 15.29 -27.73 33.38
N LEU A 21 16.17 -28.50 32.72
CA LEU A 21 16.33 -28.45 31.29
C LEU A 21 14.93 -28.68 30.70
N TRP A 22 14.19 -27.60 30.47
CA TRP A 22 13.14 -27.65 29.47
C TRP A 22 13.86 -27.76 28.15
N ALA A 23 13.72 -28.94 27.54
CA ALA A 23 14.15 -29.22 26.20
C ALA A 23 13.80 -28.03 25.32
N VAL A 24 14.81 -27.49 24.64
CA VAL A 24 14.63 -26.66 23.45
C VAL A 24 13.96 -27.59 22.44
N GLY A 25 12.64 -27.67 22.52
CA GLY A 25 11.83 -28.26 21.50
C GLY A 25 11.99 -27.36 20.30
N SER A 26 12.71 -27.84 19.29
CA SER A 26 12.67 -27.29 17.94
C SER A 26 11.22 -27.36 17.48
N TRP A 27 10.46 -26.31 17.79
CA TRP A 27 9.26 -25.98 17.05
C TRP A 27 9.79 -25.49 15.71
N ALA A 28 9.94 -26.43 14.78
CA ALA A 28 9.72 -26.14 13.37
C ALA A 28 8.26 -25.70 13.26
N GLY A 29 8.02 -24.44 13.63
CA GLY A 29 6.76 -23.77 13.40
C GLY A 29 6.59 -23.74 11.91
N PHE A 30 5.65 -24.55 11.42
CA PHE A 30 5.11 -24.42 10.09
C PHE A 30 4.78 -22.94 9.89
N ALA A 31 5.51 -22.26 9.01
CA ALA A 31 5.06 -21.03 8.42
C ALA A 31 3.78 -21.38 7.65
N SER A 32 2.64 -21.33 8.32
CA SER A 32 1.36 -21.30 7.66
C SER A 32 1.30 -19.97 6.94
N ALA A 33 1.62 -19.99 5.65
CA ALA A 33 1.24 -18.96 4.71
C ALA A 33 -0.29 -18.78 4.79
N GLY A 34 -0.73 -17.86 5.65
CA GLY A 34 -2.08 -17.34 5.69
C GLY A 34 -2.23 -16.31 4.56
N PRO A 35 -3.36 -16.31 3.86
CA PRO A 35 -3.47 -15.79 2.50
C PRO A 35 -3.24 -14.28 2.46
N ALA A 36 -2.56 -13.83 1.40
CA ALA A 36 -2.65 -12.42 1.01
C ALA A 36 -4.11 -12.02 0.91
N ALA A 37 -4.40 -10.76 1.19
CA ALA A 37 -5.59 -10.13 0.65
C ALA A 37 -5.66 -10.55 -0.84
N SER A 38 -6.58 -11.47 -1.14
CA SER A 38 -6.75 -12.17 -2.41
C SER A 38 -5.56 -12.95 -3.04
N LEU A 39 -4.85 -13.84 -2.32
CA LEU A 39 -3.94 -14.83 -2.98
C LEU A 39 -4.51 -16.25 -3.24
N ALA A 40 -5.77 -16.54 -2.89
CA ALA A 40 -6.36 -17.83 -3.22
C ALA A 40 -7.89 -17.81 -3.29
N ALA A 41 -8.45 -17.67 -4.50
CA ALA A 41 -9.56 -18.49 -5.04
C ALA A 41 -10.26 -17.82 -6.22
N GLN A 42 -9.61 -17.59 -7.37
CA GLN A 42 -10.32 -17.12 -8.57
C GLN A 42 -9.84 -17.89 -9.81
N GLY A 43 -10.75 -18.63 -10.44
CA GLY A 43 -10.48 -19.41 -11.66
C GLY A 43 -10.23 -18.50 -12.87
N PRO A 44 -9.67 -19.03 -13.98
CA PRO A 44 -9.45 -18.24 -15.19
C PRO A 44 -10.79 -17.81 -15.81
N ASP A 45 -10.78 -16.66 -16.49
CA ASP A 45 -11.88 -16.13 -17.31
C ASP A 45 -13.14 -15.73 -16.54
N ARG A 46 -12.99 -15.18 -15.33
CA ARG A 46 -14.13 -14.52 -14.67
C ARG A 46 -14.45 -13.23 -15.43
N PRO A 47 -15.71 -13.01 -15.87
CA PRO A 47 -16.11 -11.73 -16.44
C PRO A 47 -15.87 -10.60 -15.43
N LEU A 48 -15.58 -9.41 -15.94
CA LEU A 48 -15.52 -8.18 -15.15
C LEU A 48 -16.83 -8.03 -14.34
N PRO A 49 -16.81 -7.37 -13.18
CA PRO A 49 -18.00 -7.13 -12.37
C PRO A 49 -19.16 -6.55 -13.20
N GLU A 50 -20.39 -7.07 -13.01
CA GLU A 50 -21.58 -6.60 -13.75
C GLU A 50 -21.96 -5.15 -13.42
N GLN A 51 -21.60 -4.66 -12.22
CA GLN A 51 -21.77 -3.26 -11.81
C GLN A 51 -20.54 -2.45 -12.21
N PHE A 52 -20.52 -2.00 -13.46
CA PHE A 52 -19.47 -1.15 -14.00
C PHE A 52 -19.76 0.33 -13.67
N SER A 53 -19.01 0.91 -12.75
CA SER A 53 -18.85 2.37 -12.71
C SER A 53 -17.71 2.75 -13.64
N ALA A 54 -17.88 3.85 -14.38
CA ALA A 54 -16.82 4.34 -15.25
C ALA A 54 -15.58 4.67 -14.40
N PRO A 55 -14.37 4.25 -14.80
CA PRO A 55 -13.16 4.62 -14.07
C PRO A 55 -13.05 6.13 -13.91
N ARG A 56 -12.58 6.56 -12.73
CA ARG A 56 -12.32 7.99 -12.49
C ARG A 56 -11.14 8.45 -13.35
N SER A 57 -11.10 9.75 -13.66
CA SER A 57 -10.00 10.35 -14.41
C SER A 57 -9.30 11.43 -13.62
N TYR A 58 -8.00 11.60 -13.82
CA TYR A 58 -7.20 12.65 -13.21
C TYR A 58 -6.19 13.20 -14.24
N ASP A 59 -6.10 14.52 -14.37
CA ASP A 59 -5.08 15.14 -15.20
C ASP A 59 -3.86 15.48 -14.32
N ALA A 60 -2.75 14.78 -14.53
CA ALA A 60 -1.50 14.95 -13.78
C ALA A 60 -0.64 16.05 -14.41
N PRO A 61 -0.49 17.22 -13.76
CA PRO A 61 0.31 18.30 -14.29
C PRO A 61 1.80 18.02 -14.14
N ARG A 62 2.58 18.49 -15.11
CA ARG A 62 4.03 18.55 -15.00
C ARG A 62 4.40 19.53 -13.88
N ALA A 63 5.26 19.12 -12.96
CA ALA A 63 5.76 19.94 -11.89
C ALA A 63 6.73 20.99 -12.45
N GLY A 64 6.61 22.25 -12.01
CA GLY A 64 7.58 23.30 -12.35
C GLY A 64 8.93 23.14 -11.64
N SER A 65 8.92 22.45 -10.50
CA SER A 65 10.08 22.04 -9.71
C SER A 65 9.74 20.74 -8.99
N PRO A 66 10.71 19.83 -8.78
CA PRO A 66 10.46 18.61 -8.03
C PRO A 66 10.06 18.95 -6.59
N PRO A 67 9.03 18.31 -6.02
CA PRO A 67 8.71 18.44 -4.60
C PRO A 67 9.85 17.87 -3.74
N ALA A 68 10.02 18.43 -2.54
CA ALA A 68 10.76 17.76 -1.49
C ALA A 68 9.97 16.51 -1.08
N ILE A 69 10.66 15.45 -0.68
CA ILE A 69 10.01 14.22 -0.20
C ILE A 69 10.32 14.13 1.28
N ASP A 70 9.56 14.87 2.08
CA ASP A 70 9.71 14.99 3.53
C ASP A 70 8.41 14.70 4.32
N GLY A 71 7.34 14.38 3.60
CA GLY A 71 6.03 14.02 4.11
C GLY A 71 5.09 15.23 4.21
N VAL A 72 5.56 16.46 3.96
CA VAL A 72 4.78 17.69 4.14
C VAL A 72 4.32 18.24 2.79
N LEU A 73 3.02 18.42 2.62
CA LEU A 73 2.43 18.80 1.33
C LEU A 73 2.39 20.32 1.11
N ASP A 74 3.50 21.03 1.36
CA ASP A 74 3.61 22.49 1.26
C ASP A 74 4.44 23.00 0.07
N ASP A 75 4.98 22.11 -0.76
CA ASP A 75 5.64 22.47 -2.00
C ASP A 75 4.69 23.06 -3.06
N ALA A 76 5.23 23.99 -3.86
CA ALA A 76 4.50 24.64 -4.95
C ALA A 76 3.93 23.65 -5.98
N ALA A 77 4.60 22.51 -6.20
CA ALA A 77 4.11 21.44 -7.07
C ALA A 77 2.79 20.85 -6.55
N TRP A 78 2.70 20.64 -5.23
CA TRP A 78 1.48 20.15 -4.59
C TRP A 78 0.41 21.20 -4.53
N GLU A 79 0.73 22.45 -4.20
CA GLU A 79 -0.26 23.54 -4.18
C GLU A 79 -0.94 23.72 -5.54
N ALA A 80 -0.19 23.59 -6.64
CA ALA A 80 -0.70 23.74 -8.01
C ALA A 80 -1.51 22.53 -8.51
N ALA A 81 -1.24 21.33 -7.98
CA ALA A 81 -1.92 20.12 -8.43
C ALA A 81 -3.32 19.98 -7.78
N PRO A 82 -4.35 19.60 -8.56
CA PRO A 82 -5.68 19.35 -8.03
C PRO A 82 -5.67 18.13 -7.10
N TRP A 83 -6.58 18.09 -6.13
CA TRP A 83 -6.85 16.84 -5.42
C TRP A 83 -7.63 15.88 -6.33
N THR A 84 -7.41 14.58 -6.17
CA THR A 84 -8.40 13.58 -6.61
C THR A 84 -9.74 13.82 -5.90
N GLY A 85 -10.81 13.19 -6.40
CA GLY A 85 -11.99 12.99 -5.57
C GLY A 85 -11.66 12.15 -4.33
N SER A 86 -12.42 12.35 -3.25
CA SER A 86 -12.35 11.54 -2.03
C SER A 86 -12.52 10.04 -2.33
N PHE A 87 -11.83 9.22 -1.55
CA PHE A 87 -11.91 7.78 -1.67
C PHE A 87 -13.31 7.29 -1.25
N ILE A 88 -13.73 6.17 -1.81
CA ILE A 88 -15.02 5.53 -1.55
C ILE A 88 -14.81 4.04 -1.30
N ASP A 89 -15.85 3.32 -0.88
CA ASP A 89 -15.81 1.85 -0.84
C ASP A 89 -15.39 1.28 -2.19
N ILE A 90 -14.48 0.30 -2.17
CA ILE A 90 -13.97 -0.38 -3.36
C ILE A 90 -15.07 -0.94 -4.28
N ARG A 91 -16.25 -1.23 -3.73
CA ARG A 91 -17.39 -1.73 -4.50
C ARG A 91 -18.21 -0.62 -5.18
N GLY A 92 -18.05 0.64 -4.78
CA GLY A 92 -18.72 1.80 -5.38
C GLY A 92 -19.61 2.60 -4.42
N GLU A 93 -20.26 3.62 -4.96
CA GLU A 93 -20.99 4.66 -4.18
C GLU A 93 -22.23 4.15 -3.43
N ASP A 94 -22.78 2.99 -3.83
CA ASP A 94 -23.92 2.36 -3.15
C ASP A 94 -23.55 1.70 -1.80
N TRP A 95 -22.25 1.67 -1.47
CA TRP A 95 -21.71 1.08 -0.24
C TRP A 95 -21.31 2.18 0.77
N PRO A 96 -21.05 1.81 2.05
CA PRO A 96 -20.76 2.79 3.09
C PRO A 96 -19.66 3.78 2.72
N THR A 97 -19.91 5.07 2.94
CA THR A 97 -18.90 6.11 2.79
C THR A 97 -17.82 5.98 3.87
N PRO A 98 -16.54 6.18 3.56
CA PRO A 98 -15.49 6.23 4.57
C PRO A 98 -15.81 7.28 5.64
N GLN A 99 -15.54 6.95 6.90
CA GLN A 99 -15.76 7.89 8.01
C GLN A 99 -14.74 9.03 8.00
N TRP A 100 -13.55 8.78 7.44
CA TRP A 100 -12.43 9.71 7.42
C TRP A 100 -11.94 9.90 5.99
N ASP A 101 -11.75 11.15 5.59
CA ASP A 101 -11.43 11.46 4.21
C ASP A 101 -10.05 10.93 3.81
N THR A 102 -9.93 10.55 2.54
CA THR A 102 -8.65 10.20 1.93
C THR A 102 -8.66 10.65 0.48
N ARG A 103 -7.58 11.32 0.07
CA ARG A 103 -7.42 11.88 -1.26
C ARG A 103 -5.94 11.96 -1.63
N ALA A 104 -5.66 11.98 -2.92
CA ALA A 104 -4.30 11.98 -3.44
C ALA A 104 -4.08 13.11 -4.45
N LYS A 105 -2.81 13.36 -4.77
CA LYS A 105 -2.36 14.19 -5.89
C LYS A 105 -1.33 13.42 -6.69
N ILE A 106 -1.27 13.70 -7.98
CA ILE A 106 -0.25 13.19 -8.88
C ILE A 106 0.35 14.37 -9.62
N VAL A 107 1.68 14.45 -9.65
CA VAL A 107 2.45 15.33 -10.55
C VAL A 107 3.60 14.53 -11.14
N TRP A 108 4.26 15.08 -12.15
CA TRP A 108 5.37 14.39 -12.83
C TRP A 108 6.41 15.37 -13.35
N ASP A 109 7.63 14.91 -13.57
CA ASP A 109 8.67 15.68 -14.26
C ASP A 109 9.46 14.78 -15.24
N GLU A 110 10.61 15.25 -15.69
CA GLU A 110 11.49 14.51 -16.61
C GLU A 110 12.01 13.19 -16.02
N ASP A 111 12.07 13.05 -14.70
CA ASP A 111 12.77 11.97 -13.99
C ASP A 111 11.86 11.09 -13.12
N HIS A 112 10.74 11.62 -12.59
CA HIS A 112 9.88 10.90 -11.65
C HIS A 112 8.37 11.11 -11.85
N LEU A 113 7.62 10.08 -11.48
CA LEU A 113 6.24 10.21 -11.02
C LEU A 113 6.24 10.61 -9.55
N TYR A 114 5.42 11.58 -9.18
CA TYR A 114 5.22 11.95 -7.79
C TYR A 114 3.78 11.70 -7.38
N VAL A 115 3.60 11.10 -6.21
CA VAL A 115 2.30 10.88 -5.58
C VAL A 115 2.34 11.50 -4.18
N ALA A 116 1.28 12.24 -3.84
CA ALA A 116 1.02 12.68 -2.49
C ALA A 116 -0.33 12.15 -2.02
N ALA A 117 -0.46 11.83 -0.74
CA ALA A 117 -1.74 11.46 -0.14
C ALA A 117 -1.96 12.16 1.19
N GLN A 118 -3.22 12.47 1.47
CA GLN A 118 -3.68 12.94 2.77
C GLN A 118 -4.74 11.98 3.29
N LEU A 119 -4.54 11.45 4.49
CA LEU A 119 -5.41 10.49 5.14
C LEU A 119 -5.82 11.05 6.50
N GLU A 120 -7.11 11.36 6.68
CA GLU A 120 -7.64 11.62 8.02
C GLU A 120 -7.69 10.29 8.79
N GLU A 121 -7.14 10.28 10.00
CA GLU A 121 -7.07 9.07 10.84
C GLU A 121 -6.92 9.49 12.30
N PRO A 122 -7.95 9.30 13.15
CA PRO A 122 -7.87 9.60 14.58
C PRO A 122 -7.16 8.52 15.40
N HIS A 123 -6.86 7.36 14.78
CA HIS A 123 -6.22 6.24 15.44
C HIS A 123 -4.99 5.80 14.66
N LEU A 124 -3.90 6.59 14.74
CA LEU A 124 -2.68 6.29 14.01
C LEU A 124 -2.07 4.98 14.52
N TRP A 125 -2.24 3.90 13.75
CA TRP A 125 -1.80 2.56 14.12
C TRP A 125 -0.92 1.94 13.03
N ALA A 126 0.34 1.70 13.36
CA ALA A 126 1.30 0.97 12.53
C ALA A 126 2.41 0.39 13.41
N THR A 127 2.65 -0.92 13.31
CA THR A 127 3.68 -1.64 14.07
C THR A 127 4.63 -2.46 13.19
N LEU A 128 4.28 -2.71 11.93
CA LEU A 128 5.14 -3.36 10.95
C LEU A 128 6.24 -2.40 10.48
N ALA A 129 7.46 -2.61 10.96
CA ALA A 129 8.62 -1.75 10.70
C ALA A 129 9.65 -2.36 9.72
N ASP A 130 9.53 -3.65 9.40
CA ASP A 130 10.45 -4.33 8.49
C ASP A 130 10.02 -4.08 7.04
N ARG A 131 10.96 -3.63 6.18
CA ARG A 131 10.74 -3.54 4.73
C ARG A 131 10.28 -4.90 4.19
N ASP A 132 9.34 -4.87 3.25
CA ASP A 132 8.69 -6.05 2.65
C ASP A 132 7.85 -6.88 3.64
N ALA A 133 7.49 -6.30 4.78
CA ALA A 133 6.42 -6.85 5.62
C ALA A 133 5.09 -6.80 4.87
N ILE A 134 4.18 -7.71 5.22
CA ILE A 134 2.85 -7.76 4.63
C ILE A 134 1.98 -6.65 5.27
N LEU A 135 1.97 -5.44 4.69
CA LEU A 135 1.46 -4.22 5.36
C LEU A 135 -0.07 -4.16 5.43
N TYR A 136 -0.80 -4.73 4.47
CA TYR A 136 -2.28 -4.79 4.47
C TYR A 136 -2.90 -5.42 5.74
N ARG A 137 -2.08 -6.00 6.63
CA ARG A 137 -2.49 -6.49 7.95
C ARG A 137 -2.70 -5.37 8.98
N GLU A 138 -2.32 -4.14 8.66
CA GLU A 138 -2.50 -2.93 9.45
C GLU A 138 -3.07 -1.80 8.56
N HIS A 139 -3.04 -0.55 9.03
CA HIS A 139 -3.39 0.57 8.18
C HIS A 139 -2.25 0.88 7.22
N ASP A 140 -2.58 1.05 5.94
CA ASP A 140 -1.65 1.49 4.92
C ASP A 140 -2.33 2.35 3.84
N PHE A 141 -1.48 2.92 3.01
CA PHE A 141 -1.80 3.57 1.76
C PHE A 141 -1.10 2.79 0.63
N GLU A 142 -1.85 2.46 -0.42
CA GLU A 142 -1.36 1.66 -1.52
C GLU A 142 -1.47 2.43 -2.84
N VAL A 143 -0.45 2.27 -3.70
CA VAL A 143 -0.38 2.83 -5.04
C VAL A 143 -0.26 1.69 -6.05
N PHE A 144 -1.14 1.70 -7.04
CA PHE A 144 -1.18 0.72 -8.12
C PHE A 144 -0.92 1.40 -9.46
N ILE A 145 0.03 0.89 -10.23
CA ILE A 145 0.50 1.55 -11.46
C ILE A 145 0.60 0.51 -12.57
N ASP A 146 -0.15 0.72 -13.63
CA ASP A 146 -0.05 0.02 -14.91
C ASP A 146 0.41 1.05 -15.95
N PRO A 147 1.74 1.18 -16.15
CA PRO A 147 2.29 2.07 -17.16
C PRO A 147 1.93 1.54 -18.55
N ASP A 148 1.44 2.41 -19.43
CA ASP A 148 0.85 2.08 -20.74
C ASP A 148 -0.63 1.63 -20.71
N GLY A 149 -1.14 1.21 -19.55
CA GLY A 149 -2.58 1.02 -19.32
C GLY A 149 -3.19 -0.15 -20.07
N ASP A 150 -2.38 -1.10 -20.54
CA ASP A 150 -2.86 -2.29 -21.24
C ASP A 150 -3.44 -3.37 -20.31
N ALA A 151 -3.36 -3.18 -18.99
CA ALA A 151 -3.87 -4.09 -17.97
C ALA A 151 -3.25 -5.50 -18.05
N LEU A 152 -2.03 -5.64 -18.60
CA LEU A 152 -1.32 -6.92 -18.71
C LEU A 152 -0.31 -7.15 -17.59
N ASP A 153 0.34 -6.11 -17.10
CA ASP A 153 1.23 -6.15 -15.94
C ASP A 153 1.12 -4.85 -15.15
N TYR A 154 1.61 -4.84 -13.91
CA TYR A 154 1.56 -3.64 -13.07
C TYR A 154 2.48 -3.74 -11.85
N TYR A 155 2.61 -2.61 -11.18
CA TYR A 155 3.33 -2.42 -9.93
C TYR A 155 2.36 -2.11 -8.80
N GLU A 156 2.77 -2.48 -7.60
CA GLU A 156 2.07 -2.18 -6.36
C GLU A 156 3.10 -1.71 -5.33
N LEU A 157 2.75 -0.67 -4.59
CA LEU A 157 3.53 -0.10 -3.51
C LEU A 157 2.59 0.17 -2.33
N GLU A 158 2.88 -0.41 -1.18
CA GLU A 158 2.21 -0.17 0.10
C GLU A 158 3.13 0.64 1.00
N ILE A 159 2.56 1.60 1.74
CA ILE A 159 3.26 2.37 2.78
C ILE A 159 2.37 2.57 3.99
N ASN A 160 2.88 2.31 5.20
CA ASN A 160 2.15 2.55 6.45
C ASN A 160 2.58 3.85 7.14
N ALA A 161 1.94 4.20 8.24
CA ALA A 161 2.24 5.41 9.02
C ALA A 161 3.65 5.45 9.66
N LEU A 162 4.39 4.33 9.67
CA LEU A 162 5.82 4.33 10.05
C LEU A 162 6.74 4.75 8.89
N GLY A 163 6.23 4.82 7.67
CA GLY A 163 7.04 4.92 6.45
C GLY A 163 7.67 3.58 6.04
N THR A 164 7.15 2.45 6.53
CA THR A 164 7.57 1.13 6.05
C THR A 164 7.01 0.90 4.66
N GLU A 165 7.85 0.43 3.75
CA GLU A 165 7.51 0.17 2.35
C GLU A 165 7.38 -1.36 2.11
N PHE A 166 6.42 -1.73 1.26
CA PHE A 166 6.35 -3.02 0.60
C PHE A 166 6.06 -2.78 -0.88
N ASP A 167 6.81 -3.41 -1.78
CA ASP A 167 6.53 -3.30 -3.21
C ASP A 167 6.54 -4.67 -3.90
N LEU A 168 5.86 -4.74 -5.04
CA LEU A 168 5.89 -5.91 -5.89
C LEU A 168 5.66 -5.55 -7.36
N PHE A 169 6.05 -6.48 -8.22
CA PHE A 169 5.69 -6.49 -9.63
C PHE A 169 4.74 -7.65 -9.92
N LEU A 170 3.61 -7.36 -10.58
CA LEU A 170 2.70 -8.37 -11.10
C LEU A 170 2.90 -8.52 -12.61
N PRO A 171 3.58 -9.57 -13.09
CA PRO A 171 3.76 -9.82 -14.53
C PRO A 171 2.46 -10.14 -15.28
N ARG A 172 1.41 -10.45 -14.53
CA ARG A 172 0.06 -10.76 -15.03
C ARG A 172 -0.94 -10.56 -13.89
N PRO A 173 -2.16 -10.07 -14.14
CA PRO A 173 -3.24 -10.03 -13.15
C PRO A 173 -3.60 -11.40 -12.55
N TYR A 174 -4.02 -11.42 -11.29
CA TYR A 174 -4.40 -12.67 -10.59
C TYR A 174 -5.61 -13.38 -11.23
N ASN A 175 -6.60 -12.64 -11.72
CA ASN A 175 -7.76 -13.19 -12.45
C ASN A 175 -7.36 -13.89 -13.78
N ARG A 176 -6.11 -13.69 -14.23
CA ARG A 176 -5.49 -14.36 -15.38
C ARG A 176 -4.34 -15.30 -14.96
N ARG A 177 -4.39 -15.80 -13.72
CA ARG A 177 -3.41 -16.74 -13.13
C ARG A 177 -2.00 -16.17 -12.96
N GLY A 178 -1.87 -14.85 -12.87
CA GLY A 178 -0.62 -14.21 -12.51
C GLY A 178 -0.15 -14.55 -11.10
N ARG A 179 1.12 -14.27 -10.83
CA ARG A 179 1.76 -14.47 -9.54
C ARG A 179 2.64 -13.25 -9.28
N ALA A 180 2.48 -12.61 -8.14
CA ALA A 180 3.37 -11.54 -7.70
C ALA A 180 4.82 -12.00 -7.66
N ASN A 181 5.70 -11.15 -8.17
CA ASN A 181 7.11 -11.17 -7.85
C ASN A 181 7.36 -10.29 -6.63
N VAL A 182 7.15 -10.85 -5.44
CA VAL A 182 7.37 -10.17 -4.13
C VAL A 182 8.84 -9.97 -3.77
N GLY A 183 9.77 -10.47 -4.59
CA GLY A 183 11.21 -10.23 -4.42
C GLY A 183 11.77 -9.24 -5.44
N TRP A 184 10.90 -8.62 -6.23
CA TRP A 184 11.22 -7.44 -7.01
C TRP A 184 11.34 -6.24 -6.05
N ASP A 185 12.02 -5.18 -6.49
CA ASP A 185 12.24 -3.97 -5.70
C ASP A 185 12.12 -2.73 -6.60
N MET A 186 11.43 -1.69 -6.13
CA MET A 186 11.27 -0.42 -6.82
C MET A 186 12.52 0.45 -6.66
N VAL A 187 13.60 0.07 -7.35
CA VAL A 187 14.92 0.70 -7.19
C VAL A 187 14.88 2.21 -7.42
N GLY A 188 15.32 2.96 -6.40
CA GLY A 188 15.41 4.42 -6.42
C GLY A 188 14.16 5.14 -5.91
N LEU A 189 13.16 4.38 -5.43
CA LEU A 189 12.00 4.91 -4.70
C LEU A 189 12.46 5.82 -3.54
N ARG A 190 11.77 6.95 -3.39
CA ARG A 190 11.87 7.81 -2.21
C ARG A 190 10.47 7.99 -1.65
N THR A 191 10.31 7.77 -0.34
CA THR A 191 9.06 8.05 0.36
C THR A 191 9.32 8.86 1.62
N ALA A 192 8.28 9.56 2.08
CA ALA A 192 8.25 10.18 3.38
C ALA A 192 6.83 10.24 3.93
N VAL A 193 6.73 10.19 5.25
CA VAL A 193 5.47 10.28 5.99
C VAL A 193 5.58 11.39 7.03
N ALA A 194 4.57 12.25 7.11
CA ALA A 194 4.40 13.17 8.23
C ALA A 194 3.13 12.81 9.00
N LEU A 195 3.28 12.72 10.33
CA LEU A 195 2.17 12.43 11.24
C LEU A 195 1.61 13.71 11.81
N ASP A 196 0.29 13.74 11.94
CA ASP A 196 -0.45 14.77 12.63
C ASP A 196 -1.15 14.17 13.85
N GLY A 197 -0.33 13.73 14.80
CA GLY A 197 -0.75 12.92 15.93
C GLY A 197 0.38 12.13 16.60
N THR A 198 0.01 11.22 17.49
CA THR A 198 0.91 10.35 18.27
C THR A 198 0.73 8.90 17.83
N LEU A 199 1.70 8.39 17.06
CA LEU A 199 1.64 7.02 16.56
C LEU A 199 1.53 5.98 17.69
N ASN A 200 0.57 5.06 17.54
CA ASN A 200 0.30 3.94 18.45
C ASN A 200 -0.08 4.35 19.88
N ASP A 201 -0.60 5.55 20.10
CA ASP A 201 -1.13 5.98 21.40
C ASP A 201 -2.67 5.96 21.39
N PRO A 202 -3.34 4.95 21.97
CA PRO A 202 -4.80 4.93 22.03
C PRO A 202 -5.39 5.86 23.10
N SER A 203 -4.57 6.66 23.79
CA SER A 203 -5.04 7.57 24.84
C SER A 203 -5.39 8.97 24.34
N ASP A 204 -5.01 9.31 23.10
CA ASP A 204 -5.39 10.53 22.40
C ASP A 204 -6.20 10.23 21.11
N GLU A 205 -6.59 11.32 20.44
CA GLU A 205 -7.18 11.29 19.11
C GLU A 205 -6.30 12.13 18.19
N ASP A 206 -5.92 11.53 17.07
CA ASP A 206 -5.06 12.15 16.05
C ASP A 206 -5.89 12.88 14.99
N ARG A 207 -5.21 13.56 14.07
CA ARG A 207 -5.86 14.16 12.89
C ARG A 207 -5.61 13.36 11.62
N GLY A 208 -4.45 12.74 11.51
CA GLY A 208 -4.12 11.91 10.35
C GLY A 208 -2.65 11.94 10.00
N TRP A 209 -2.37 11.67 8.74
CA TRP A 209 -1.02 11.59 8.20
C TRP A 209 -1.00 11.89 6.71
N THR A 210 0.18 12.26 6.23
CA THR A 210 0.44 12.53 4.82
C THR A 210 1.59 11.66 4.33
N VAL A 211 1.52 11.34 3.05
CA VAL A 211 2.51 10.52 2.34
C VAL A 211 3.01 11.30 1.15
N GLU A 212 4.32 11.25 0.91
CA GLU A 212 4.95 11.68 -0.34
C GLU A 212 5.78 10.56 -0.93
N ILE A 213 5.70 10.40 -2.25
CA ILE A 213 6.35 9.34 -3.00
C ILE A 213 6.96 9.95 -4.26
N ALA A 214 8.24 9.68 -4.51
CA ALA A 214 8.89 9.93 -5.79
C ALA A 214 9.38 8.61 -6.40
N ILE A 215 8.79 8.22 -7.52
CA ILE A 215 9.10 6.99 -8.25
C ILE A 215 9.91 7.38 -9.49
N PRO A 216 11.20 7.06 -9.57
CA PRO A 216 11.97 7.35 -10.76
C PRO A 216 11.45 6.49 -11.92
N TRP A 217 11.42 7.04 -13.13
CA TRP A 217 10.90 6.32 -14.29
C TRP A 217 11.56 4.97 -14.50
N SER A 218 12.86 4.86 -14.22
CA SER A 218 13.61 3.60 -14.31
C SER A 218 13.09 2.49 -13.40
N ALA A 219 12.43 2.82 -12.29
CA ALA A 219 11.84 1.85 -11.38
C ALA A 219 10.58 1.20 -11.98
N LEU A 220 9.91 1.86 -12.93
CA LEU A 220 8.73 1.31 -13.61
C LEU A 220 9.10 0.50 -14.87
N ARG A 221 10.31 -0.07 -14.91
CA ARG A 221 10.74 -0.97 -15.97
C ARG A 221 10.46 -2.42 -15.57
N PRO A 222 9.70 -3.19 -16.39
CA PRO A 222 9.44 -4.58 -16.09
C PRO A 222 10.74 -5.39 -16.06
N PRO A 223 10.86 -6.39 -15.18
CA PRO A 223 11.94 -7.36 -15.22
C PRO A 223 12.01 -8.07 -16.58
N GLU A 224 13.21 -8.30 -17.11
CA GLU A 224 13.40 -8.95 -18.41
C GLU A 224 12.69 -10.32 -18.49
N GLY A 225 11.88 -10.51 -19.53
CA GLY A 225 11.19 -11.78 -19.80
C GLY A 225 10.13 -12.17 -18.78
N GLY A 226 9.73 -11.25 -17.91
CA GLY A 226 8.73 -11.46 -16.88
C GLY A 226 7.31 -11.04 -17.29
N SER A 227 7.17 -10.06 -18.19
CA SER A 227 5.90 -9.38 -18.45
C SER A 227 4.97 -10.14 -19.41
N ALA A 228 3.66 -10.14 -19.13
CA ALA A 228 2.66 -10.62 -20.09
C ALA A 228 2.53 -9.72 -21.33
N ALA A 229 2.97 -8.46 -21.26
CA ALA A 229 3.06 -7.55 -22.39
C ALA A 229 4.10 -8.01 -23.43
N ASP A 230 5.01 -8.93 -23.07
CA ASP A 230 5.95 -9.58 -24.00
C ASP A 230 5.30 -10.74 -24.80
N ASP A 231 4.09 -11.20 -24.47
CA ASP A 231 3.38 -12.28 -25.18
C ASP A 231 2.44 -11.71 -26.26
N PRO A 232 2.74 -11.91 -27.56
CA PRO A 232 1.92 -11.35 -28.64
C PRO A 232 0.44 -11.77 -28.61
N ARG A 233 0.12 -12.89 -27.95
CA ARG A 233 -1.27 -13.38 -27.82
C ARG A 233 -2.09 -12.55 -26.84
N GLU A 234 -1.45 -11.88 -25.90
CA GLU A 234 -2.08 -10.99 -24.92
C GLU A 234 -2.25 -9.59 -25.52
N THR A 235 -1.23 -9.10 -26.23
CA THR A 235 -1.24 -7.76 -26.84
C THR A 235 -2.29 -7.59 -27.94
N ASP A 236 -2.75 -8.69 -28.57
CA ASP A 236 -3.86 -8.68 -29.53
C ASP A 236 -5.24 -8.51 -28.87
N ARG A 237 -5.35 -8.76 -27.55
CA ARG A 237 -6.61 -8.73 -26.80
C ARG A 237 -6.78 -7.48 -25.96
N TYR A 238 -5.69 -6.90 -25.49
CA TYR A 238 -5.69 -5.75 -24.61
C TYR A 238 -4.87 -4.62 -25.25
N ALA A 239 -5.53 -3.51 -25.52
CA ALA A 239 -4.93 -2.33 -26.11
C ALA A 239 -4.60 -1.30 -25.01
N PRO A 240 -3.46 -0.60 -25.12
CA PRO A 240 -3.12 0.54 -24.27
C PRO A 240 -4.24 1.57 -24.23
N VAL A 241 -4.34 2.28 -23.11
CA VAL A 241 -5.15 3.51 -23.05
C VAL A 241 -4.43 4.59 -23.87
N GLY A 242 -5.16 5.44 -24.59
CA GLY A 242 -4.57 6.51 -25.41
C GLY A 242 -3.97 6.10 -26.76
N GLY A 243 -4.02 4.82 -27.15
CA GLY A 243 -3.75 4.36 -28.52
C GLY A 243 -2.27 4.23 -28.94
N GLY A 244 -1.32 4.48 -28.03
CA GLY A 244 0.10 4.22 -28.22
C GLY A 244 0.68 3.43 -27.05
N ARG A 245 1.56 2.45 -27.31
CA ARG A 245 2.33 1.80 -26.26
C ARG A 245 3.38 2.78 -25.74
N HIS A 246 3.16 3.32 -24.54
CA HIS A 246 4.22 3.96 -23.79
C HIS A 246 5.31 2.92 -23.51
N MET A 247 6.58 3.33 -23.40
CA MET A 247 7.64 2.39 -23.00
C MET A 247 7.76 2.39 -21.48
N PRO A 248 7.44 1.28 -20.80
CA PRO A 248 7.70 1.16 -19.37
C PRO A 248 9.18 1.45 -19.05
N GLY A 249 9.44 2.08 -17.92
CA GLY A 249 10.79 2.49 -17.56
C GLY A 249 11.22 3.88 -18.08
N THR A 250 10.31 4.60 -18.75
CA THR A 250 10.54 5.96 -19.28
C THR A 250 9.43 6.91 -18.86
N GLY A 251 9.74 8.22 -18.81
CA GLY A 251 8.74 9.23 -18.47
C GLY A 251 7.70 9.41 -19.57
N PRO A 252 6.43 9.69 -19.22
CA PRO A 252 5.35 9.88 -20.18
C PRO A 252 5.56 11.16 -20.99
N ARG A 253 4.86 11.25 -22.11
CA ARG A 253 4.65 12.50 -22.86
C ARG A 253 3.35 13.12 -22.42
N ALA A 254 3.24 14.43 -22.56
CA ALA A 254 1.94 15.09 -22.40
C ALA A 254 0.93 14.50 -23.40
N GLY A 255 -0.24 14.12 -22.89
CA GLY A 255 -1.29 13.41 -23.60
C GLY A 255 -1.28 11.90 -23.39
N ASP A 256 -0.20 11.31 -22.86
CA ASP A 256 -0.18 9.89 -22.51
C ASP A 256 -1.18 9.63 -21.37
N GLU A 257 -1.78 8.44 -21.39
CA GLU A 257 -2.77 8.00 -20.41
C GLU A 257 -2.32 6.67 -19.80
N TRP A 258 -2.24 6.60 -18.48
CA TRP A 258 -1.94 5.38 -17.74
C TRP A 258 -3.12 4.95 -16.89
N ARG A 259 -3.06 3.71 -16.41
CA ARG A 259 -3.96 3.19 -15.38
C ARG A 259 -3.27 3.28 -14.04
N ILE A 260 -3.85 4.08 -13.14
CA ILE A 260 -3.35 4.26 -11.78
C ILE A 260 -4.52 4.22 -10.84
N ASN A 261 -4.34 3.65 -9.67
CA ASN A 261 -5.32 3.76 -8.62
C ASN A 261 -4.66 3.71 -7.24
N PHE A 262 -5.44 4.09 -6.23
CA PHE A 262 -5.00 4.20 -4.86
C PHE A 262 -5.96 3.46 -3.95
N SER A 263 -5.42 2.86 -2.89
CA SER A 263 -6.20 2.21 -1.84
C SER A 263 -5.73 2.71 -0.47
N ARG A 264 -6.65 2.73 0.49
CA ARG A 264 -6.37 2.78 1.91
C ARG A 264 -6.95 1.50 2.50
N VAL A 265 -6.09 0.61 3.00
CA VAL A 265 -6.56 -0.48 3.86
C VAL A 265 -6.71 0.07 5.26
N GLN A 266 -7.90 -0.07 5.81
CA GLN A 266 -8.21 0.41 7.15
C GLN A 266 -8.90 -0.68 7.96
N TRP A 267 -8.30 -1.00 9.10
CA TRP A 267 -8.84 -1.98 10.03
C TRP A 267 -9.60 -1.29 11.15
N PRO A 268 -10.78 -1.80 11.54
CA PRO A 268 -11.33 -1.50 12.85
C PRO A 268 -10.34 -1.91 13.94
N VAL A 269 -10.10 -1.03 14.91
CA VAL A 269 -9.17 -1.25 16.02
C VAL A 269 -9.89 -1.18 17.37
N ASP A 270 -9.49 -2.06 18.29
CA ASP A 270 -9.84 -2.04 19.71
C ASP A 270 -8.62 -1.62 20.53
N VAL A 271 -8.86 -1.01 21.70
CA VAL A 271 -7.82 -0.71 22.68
C VAL A 271 -7.74 -1.84 23.69
N VAL A 272 -6.61 -2.57 23.68
CA VAL A 272 -6.35 -3.70 24.58
C VAL A 272 -5.02 -3.49 25.27
N ASP A 273 -5.03 -3.54 26.60
CA ASP A 273 -3.83 -3.34 27.46
C ASP A 273 -3.05 -2.05 27.12
N GLY A 274 -3.77 -0.99 26.72
CA GLY A 274 -3.18 0.31 26.39
C GLY A 274 -2.52 0.41 25.01
N GLY A 275 -2.80 -0.52 24.09
CA GLY A 275 -2.36 -0.44 22.70
C GLY A 275 -3.48 -0.79 21.72
N TYR A 276 -3.37 -0.32 20.48
CA TYR A 276 -4.26 -0.74 19.40
C TYR A 276 -4.07 -2.23 19.06
N ARG A 277 -5.18 -2.91 18.83
CA ARG A 277 -5.26 -4.26 18.26
C ARG A 277 -6.36 -4.26 17.21
N ARG A 278 -6.23 -5.08 16.17
CA ARG A 278 -7.36 -5.31 15.25
C ARG A 278 -8.56 -5.79 16.03
N ALA A 279 -9.71 -5.20 15.75
CA ALA A 279 -10.95 -5.64 16.35
C ALA A 279 -11.24 -7.08 15.94
N GLU A 280 -11.61 -7.93 16.92
CA GLU A 280 -12.05 -9.29 16.61
C GLU A 280 -13.41 -9.21 15.90
N LEU A 281 -13.44 -9.48 14.60
CA LEU A 281 -14.72 -9.54 13.91
C LEU A 281 -15.45 -10.85 14.21
N PRO A 282 -16.76 -10.79 14.54
CA PRO A 282 -17.53 -11.99 14.77
C PRO A 282 -17.80 -12.69 13.42
N SER A 283 -17.37 -13.95 13.35
CA SER A 283 -17.87 -15.01 12.46
C SER A 283 -17.17 -15.28 11.12
N ARG A 284 -17.35 -16.52 10.66
CA ARG A 284 -16.95 -17.07 9.35
C ARG A 284 -17.58 -16.38 8.14
N GLU A 285 -18.49 -15.42 8.35
CA GLU A 285 -19.25 -14.75 7.29
C GLU A 285 -18.56 -13.48 6.79
N ASN A 286 -17.73 -12.80 7.60
CA ASN A 286 -16.96 -11.65 7.14
C ASN A 286 -15.55 -12.06 6.67
N ARG A 287 -15.43 -12.37 5.38
CA ARG A 287 -14.15 -12.79 4.77
C ARG A 287 -13.16 -11.62 4.60
N HIS A 288 -13.62 -10.38 4.68
CA HIS A 288 -12.85 -9.14 4.51
C HIS A 288 -13.18 -8.18 5.65
N PRO A 289 -12.55 -8.36 6.82
CA PRO A 289 -12.73 -7.47 7.95
C PRO A 289 -12.30 -6.02 7.70
N GLU A 290 -11.31 -5.86 6.83
CA GLU A 290 -10.71 -4.60 6.47
C GLU A 290 -11.65 -3.79 5.58
N HIS A 291 -11.62 -2.48 5.78
CA HIS A 291 -12.17 -1.55 4.83
C HIS A 291 -11.14 -1.26 3.75
N ASN A 292 -11.57 -1.32 2.50
CA ASN A 292 -10.77 -0.93 1.34
C ASN A 292 -11.41 0.33 0.74
N TRP A 293 -10.80 1.47 1.02
CA TRP A 293 -11.24 2.75 0.48
C TRP A 293 -10.37 3.11 -0.71
N VAL A 294 -10.95 3.37 -1.87
CA VAL A 294 -10.19 3.56 -3.12
C VAL A 294 -10.57 4.84 -3.83
N TRP A 295 -9.66 5.37 -4.63
CA TRP A 295 -9.98 6.50 -5.51
C TRP A 295 -10.98 6.09 -6.60
N SER A 296 -10.62 5.13 -7.47
CA SER A 296 -11.51 4.61 -8.51
C SER A 296 -12.13 3.27 -8.06
N PRO A 297 -13.46 3.13 -7.99
CA PRO A 297 -14.10 1.90 -7.55
C PRO A 297 -13.85 0.73 -8.51
N GLN A 298 -13.83 -0.48 -7.97
CA GLN A 298 -13.60 -1.74 -8.68
C GLN A 298 -14.87 -2.56 -8.90
N GLY A 299 -15.95 -2.28 -8.15
CA GLY A 299 -17.22 -3.03 -8.21
C GLY A 299 -17.22 -4.32 -7.38
N GLU A 300 -16.08 -4.71 -6.82
CA GLU A 300 -15.91 -5.83 -5.90
C GLU A 300 -14.73 -5.59 -4.96
N ILE A 301 -14.59 -6.37 -3.88
CA ILE A 301 -13.42 -6.32 -2.99
C ILE A 301 -12.24 -7.04 -3.66
N ASN A 302 -11.66 -6.40 -4.68
CA ASN A 302 -10.50 -6.88 -5.41
C ASN A 302 -9.82 -5.70 -6.12
N MET A 303 -8.70 -5.24 -5.57
CA MET A 303 -7.94 -4.13 -6.15
C MET A 303 -7.14 -4.53 -7.40
N HIS A 304 -6.93 -5.83 -7.61
CA HIS A 304 -6.06 -6.38 -8.65
C HIS A 304 -6.76 -6.57 -10.01
N ILE A 305 -7.64 -5.64 -10.39
CA ILE A 305 -8.37 -5.60 -11.66
C ILE A 305 -8.01 -4.31 -12.42
N PRO A 306 -6.81 -4.23 -13.05
CA PRO A 306 -6.30 -3.00 -13.65
C PRO A 306 -7.24 -2.36 -14.68
N GLU A 307 -8.09 -3.14 -15.36
CA GLU A 307 -9.11 -2.62 -16.27
C GLU A 307 -10.07 -1.60 -15.63
N MET A 308 -10.26 -1.69 -14.31
CA MET A 308 -11.17 -0.85 -13.52
C MET A 308 -10.44 0.32 -12.83
N TRP A 309 -9.11 0.40 -12.94
CA TRP A 309 -8.33 1.50 -12.36
C TRP A 309 -8.61 2.82 -13.07
N GLY A 310 -8.40 3.90 -12.33
CA GLY A 310 -8.58 5.24 -12.85
C GLY A 310 -7.60 5.55 -13.98
N ILE A 311 -7.99 6.50 -14.83
CA ILE A 311 -7.20 6.95 -15.96
C ILE A 311 -6.47 8.23 -15.58
N VAL A 312 -5.13 8.19 -15.60
CA VAL A 312 -4.30 9.36 -15.35
C VAL A 312 -3.73 9.86 -16.66
N ARG A 313 -4.09 11.09 -17.04
CA ARG A 313 -3.60 11.76 -18.24
C ARG A 313 -2.48 12.73 -17.87
N PHE A 314 -1.31 12.60 -18.48
CA PHE A 314 -0.19 13.50 -18.21
C PHE A 314 -0.34 14.79 -19.02
N ILE A 315 -0.21 15.96 -18.38
CA ILE A 315 -0.32 17.27 -19.05
C ILE A 315 0.89 18.17 -18.73
N ASP A 316 1.27 19.09 -19.62
CA ASP A 316 2.48 19.92 -19.49
C ASP A 316 2.42 21.03 -18.41
N GLY A 317 1.34 21.10 -17.64
CA GLY A 317 1.17 22.01 -16.51
C GLY A 317 -0.30 22.08 -16.08
N ALA A 318 -0.57 22.59 -14.88
CA ALA A 318 -1.94 22.81 -14.44
C ALA A 318 -2.63 23.75 -15.45
N GLY A 319 -3.73 23.29 -16.05
CA GLY A 319 -4.51 24.12 -16.95
C GLY A 319 -4.92 25.44 -16.28
N PRO A 320 -5.14 26.52 -17.04
CA PRO A 320 -5.52 27.82 -16.50
C PRO A 320 -6.84 27.79 -15.71
#